data_AF-A0A535P4R2-F1
#
_entry.id   AF-A0A535P4R2-F1
#
_cell.length_a   1.000
_cell.length_b   1.000
_cell.length_c   1.000
_cell.angle_alpha   90.00
_cell.angle_beta   90.00
_cell.angle_gamma   90.00
#
_symmetry.space_group_name_H-M   'P 1'
#
loop_
_entity.id
_entity.type
_entity.pdbx_description
1 polymer ?
#
loop_
_entity_poly.entity_id
_entity_poly.type
_entity_poly.pdbx_seq_one_letter_code
_entity_poly.pdbx_strand_id
1 'polypeptide(L)' 'MATKIKAGESYGFFTDTSVCIGCKACEVACKEWNELQGNNATFLADSFDNTGALDAQNWRHVKFVEHVP' A
#
# COMPACT_ATOMS: atom_id res chain seq x y z
N MET A 1 -5.93 -2.86 -20.47
CA MET A 1 -4.83 -3.05 -21.44
C MET A 1 -3.54 -2.90 -20.65
N ALA A 2 -2.81 -3.98 -20.37
CA ALA A 2 -1.54 -3.87 -19.64
C ALA A 2 -0.44 -3.47 -20.63
N THR A 3 0.23 -2.35 -20.39
CA THR A 3 1.38 -1.90 -21.17
C THR A 3 2.54 -2.86 -20.96
N LYS A 4 3.17 -3.35 -22.04
CA LYS A 4 4.41 -4.14 -21.94
C LYS A 4 5.57 -3.22 -21.56
N ILE A 5 6.21 -3.49 -20.43
CA ILE A 5 7.39 -2.75 -19.95
C ILE A 5 8.60 -3.13 -20.81
N LYS A 6 9.35 -2.14 -21.30
CA LYS A 6 10.56 -2.26 -22.12
C LYS A 6 11.75 -1.68 -21.37
N ALA A 7 12.89 -2.36 -21.47
CA ALA A 7 14.14 -1.86 -20.89
C ALA A 7 14.60 -0.56 -21.57
N GLY A 8 15.07 0.42 -20.79
CA GLY A 8 15.59 1.70 -21.28
C GLY A 8 14.55 2.81 -21.44
N GLU A 9 13.27 2.52 -21.27
CA GLU A 9 12.20 3.53 -21.24
C GLU A 9 11.82 3.89 -19.79
N SER A 10 11.35 5.11 -19.56
CA SER A 10 10.85 5.55 -18.26
C SER A 10 9.34 5.27 -18.12
N TYR A 11 8.94 4.79 -16.94
CA TYR A 11 7.55 4.51 -16.61
C TYR A 11 7.15 5.26 -15.34
N GLY A 12 5.86 5.60 -15.23
CA GLY A 12 5.29 6.26 -14.07
C GLY A 12 4.02 5.57 -13.60
N PHE A 13 3.74 5.67 -12.31
CA PHE A 13 2.50 5.19 -11.70
C PHE A 13 1.82 6.38 -11.01
N PHE A 14 0.63 6.74 -11.47
CA PHE A 14 -0.16 7.82 -10.87
C PHE A 14 -1.18 7.22 -9.90
N THR A 15 -1.09 7.60 -8.62
CA THR A 15 -2.06 7.22 -7.60
C THR A 15 -2.90 8.44 -7.25
N ASP A 16 -4.16 8.46 -7.68
CA ASP A 16 -5.11 9.52 -7.32
C ASP A 16 -5.71 9.24 -5.93
N THR A 17 -5.32 10.06 -4.96
CA THR A 17 -5.81 9.94 -3.58
C THR A 17 -7.23 10.46 -3.39
N SER A 18 -7.78 11.24 -4.34
CA SER A 18 -9.14 11.77 -4.23
C SER A 18 -10.22 10.69 -4.41
N VAL A 19 -9.89 9.60 -5.11
CA VAL A 19 -10.78 8.43 -5.31
C VAL A 19 -10.37 7.22 -4.48
N CYS A 20 -9.27 7.34 -3.70
CA CYS A 20 -8.79 6.26 -2.85
C CYS A 20 -9.75 6.04 -1.68
N ILE A 21 -10.30 4.84 -1.58
CA ILE A 21 -11.25 4.46 -0.50
C ILE A 21 -10.58 3.81 0.71
N GLY A 22 -9.24 3.76 0.77
CA GLY A 22 -8.51 3.17 1.88
C GLY A 22 -8.65 1.65 2.04
N CYS A 23 -9.03 0.90 1.00
CA CYS A 23 -9.30 -0.55 1.10
C CYS A 23 -8.07 -1.44 1.37
N LYS A 24 -6.85 -0.89 1.32
CA LYS A 24 -5.57 -1.60 1.48
C LYS A 24 -5.30 -2.76 0.51
N ALA A 25 -6.10 -2.93 -0.55
CA ALA A 25 -5.87 -3.99 -1.55
C ALA A 25 -4.50 -3.89 -2.23
N CYS A 26 -3.97 -2.67 -2.41
CA CYS A 26 -2.63 -2.47 -2.96
C CYS A 26 -1.51 -2.99 -2.04
N GLU A 27 -1.70 -3.02 -0.72
CA GLU A 27 -0.75 -3.63 0.20
C GLU A 27 -0.78 -5.16 0.08
N VAL A 28 -1.98 -5.75 0.03
CA VAL A 28 -2.17 -7.19 -0.10
C VAL A 28 -1.59 -7.69 -1.42
N ALA A 29 -1.90 -7.03 -2.54
CA ALA A 29 -1.37 -7.40 -3.85
C ALA A 29 0.17 -7.27 -3.92
N CYS A 30 0.74 -6.25 -3.27
CA CYS A 30 2.19 -6.10 -3.20
C CYS A 30 2.84 -7.25 -2.45
N LYS A 31 2.23 -7.71 -1.35
CA LYS A 31 2.74 -8.83 -0.56
C LYS A 31 2.59 -10.15 -1.31
N GLU A 32 1.43 -10.38 -1.91
CA GLU A 32 1.15 -11.59 -2.69
C GLU A 32 2.14 -11.76 -3.84
N TRP A 33 2.35 -10.71 -4.64
CA TRP A 33 3.25 -10.76 -5.78
C TRP A 33 4.72 -10.95 -5.39
N ASN A 34 5.14 -10.43 -4.24
CA ASN A 34 6.53 -10.50 -3.77
C ASN A 34 6.73 -11.55 -2.67
N GLU A 35 5.74 -12.41 -2.44
CA GLU A 35 5.77 -13.51 -1.46
C GLU A 35 6.16 -13.05 -0.04
N LEU A 36 5.73 -11.84 0.36
CA LEU A 36 5.99 -11.29 1.68
C LEU A 36 5.01 -11.87 2.69
N GLN A 37 5.51 -12.34 3.83
CA GLN A 37 4.66 -12.88 4.90
C GLN A 37 3.81 -11.81 5.60
N GLY A 38 4.22 -10.53 5.50
CA GLY A 38 3.64 -9.45 6.29
C GLY A 38 4.04 -9.52 7.76
N ASN A 39 3.64 -8.50 8.53
CA ASN A 39 3.79 -8.49 9.98
C ASN A 39 2.57 -9.11 10.65
N ASN A 40 2.73 -9.48 11.92
CA ASN A 40 1.62 -9.89 12.76
C ASN A 40 0.53 -8.82 12.83
N ALA A 41 -0.72 -9.23 12.67
CA ALA A 41 -1.86 -8.33 12.79
C ALA A 41 -1.90 -7.74 14.20
N THR A 42 -1.87 -6.41 14.28
CA THR A 42 -1.94 -5.67 15.53
C THR A 42 -3.18 -4.78 15.49
N PHE A 43 -4.01 -4.87 16.53
CA PHE A 43 -5.16 -3.98 16.70
C PHE A 43 -4.77 -2.85 17.64
N LEU A 44 -4.51 -1.67 17.07
CA LEU A 44 -4.06 -0.49 17.83
C LEU A 44 -5.24 0.31 18.43
N ALA A 45 -6.46 0.10 17.91
CA ALA A 45 -7.69 0.76 18.35
C ALA A 45 -7.67 2.31 18.28
N ASP A 46 -6.71 2.89 17.56
CA ASP A 46 -6.48 4.33 17.43
C ASP A 46 -6.74 4.85 16.00
N SER A 47 -6.49 4.02 14.99
CA SER A 47 -6.66 4.34 13.57
C SER A 47 -6.99 3.10 12.75
N PHE A 48 -7.52 3.30 11.54
CA PHE A 48 -7.62 2.24 10.52
C PHE A 48 -6.24 1.85 9.94
N ASP A 49 -5.18 2.59 10.29
CA ASP A 49 -3.82 2.25 9.90
C ASP A 49 -3.21 1.14 10.76
N ASN A 50 -3.56 -0.12 10.46
CA ASN A 50 -2.96 -1.30 11.09
C ASN A 50 -1.58 -1.70 10.51
N THR A 51 -1.04 -0.96 9.54
CA THR A 51 0.25 -1.27 8.92
C THR A 51 1.36 -0.47 9.60
N GLY A 52 1.05 0.78 10.00
CA GLY A 52 1.93 1.64 10.80
C GLY A 52 3.06 2.26 9.98
N ALA A 53 4.03 1.47 9.55
CA ALA A 53 5.20 1.95 8.80
C ALA A 53 5.65 0.96 7.72
N LEU A 54 6.42 1.47 6.76
CA LEU A 54 7.15 0.64 5.81
C LEU A 54 8.32 -0.07 6.50
N ASP A 55 8.53 -1.33 6.13
CA ASP A 55 9.61 -2.16 6.64
C ASP A 55 9.97 -3.28 5.64
N ALA A 56 10.75 -4.27 6.08
CA ALA A 56 11.16 -5.40 5.25
C ALA A 56 9.98 -6.24 4.72
N GLN A 57 8.83 -6.26 5.39
CA GLN A 57 7.66 -7.06 5.07
C GLN A 57 6.49 -6.24 4.49
N ASN A 58 6.55 -4.90 4.57
CA ASN A 58 5.52 -3.98 4.08
C ASN A 58 6.15 -2.93 3.15
N TRP A 59 6.19 -3.21 1.85
CA TRP A 59 6.78 -2.30 0.85
C TRP A 59 5.79 -1.27 0.30
N ARG A 60 4.50 -1.48 0.57
CA ARG A 60 3.42 -0.56 0.26
C ARG A 60 2.57 -0.35 1.50
N HIS A 61 2.21 0.89 1.74
CA HIS A 61 1.46 1.33 2.92
C HIS A 61 0.42 2.38 2.52
N VAL A 62 -0.82 2.16 2.95
CA VAL A 62 -1.91 3.13 2.96
C VAL A 62 -1.94 3.80 4.33
N LYS A 63 -1.41 5.02 4.37
CA LYS A 63 -1.44 5.86 5.56
C LYS A 63 -2.78 6.59 5.67
N PHE A 64 -3.42 6.49 6.83
CA PHE A 64 -4.58 7.29 7.18
C PHE A 64 -4.11 8.60 7.82
N VAL A 65 -4.59 9.74 7.31
CA VAL A 65 -4.32 11.07 7.87
C VAL A 65 -5.65 11.62 8.34
N GLU A 66 -5.91 11.43 9.63
CA GLU A 66 -7.19 11.75 10.25
C GLU A 66 -7.14 13.16 10.83
N HIS A 67 -8.09 14.00 10.43
CA HIS A 67 -8.27 15.34 10.99
C HIS A 67 -9.45 15.29 11.97
N VAL A 68 -9.13 15.01 13.23
CA VAL A 68 -10.10 15.00 14.34
C VAL A 68 -10.19 16.41 14.93
N PRO A 69 -11.40 16.94 15.20
CA PRO A 69 -11.59 18.18 15.96
C PRO A 69 -11.05 18.11 17.39
#